data_AF-A0A2V1BE87-F1
#
_entry.id   AF-A0A2V1BE87-F1
#
_cell.length_a   1.000
_cell.length_b   1.000
_cell.length_c   1.000
_cell.angle_alpha   90.00
_cell.angle_beta   90.00
_cell.angle_gamma   90.00
#
_symmetry.space_group_name_H-M   'P 1'
#
loop_
_entity.id
_entity.type
_entity.pdbx_description
1 polymer ?
#
loop_
_entity_poly.entity_id
_entity_poly.type
_entity_poly.pdbx_seq_one_letter_code
_entity_poly.pdbx_strand_id
1 'polypeptide(L)' 'IDRFVINKCYTIKQSRPDFRPKIKEAGAVLKERGKQIIYLIAILSPGSKAEFFKIIQMPLV' A
#
# COMPACT_ATOMS: atom_id res chain seq x y z
N ILE A 1 15.65 -2.51 11.83
CA ILE A 1 14.37 -1.97 11.30
C ILE A 1 13.35 -3.08 11.38
N ASP A 2 12.33 -2.89 12.22
CA ASP A 2 11.39 -3.96 12.58
C ASP A 2 10.00 -3.76 11.96
N ARG A 3 9.67 -2.52 11.59
CA ARG A 3 8.37 -2.16 11.01
C ARG A 3 8.50 -1.06 9.96
N PHE A 4 7.54 -1.03 9.05
CA PHE A 4 7.35 0.05 8.10
C PHE A 4 5.97 0.67 8.28
N VAL A 5 5.89 1.99 8.29
CA VAL A 5 4.63 2.74 8.36
C VAL A 5 4.44 3.50 7.06
N ILE A 6 3.36 3.21 6.34
CA ILE A 6 2.99 3.90 5.10
C ILE A 6 1.80 4.80 5.38
N ASN A 7 2.08 6.10 5.52
CA ASN A 7 1.05 7.12 5.63
C ASN A 7 0.45 7.47 4.25
N LYS A 8 -0.81 7.90 4.22
CA LYS A 8 -1.55 8.26 3.00
C LYS A 8 -1.49 7.15 1.95
N CYS A 9 -1.69 5.91 2.38
CA CYS A 9 -1.52 4.72 1.53
C CYS A 9 -2.49 4.65 0.33
N TYR A 10 -3.58 5.43 0.32
CA TYR A 10 -4.46 5.57 -0.86
C TYR A 10 -3.69 6.01 -2.13
N THR A 11 -2.55 6.70 -1.96
CA THR A 11 -1.70 7.14 -3.08
C THR A 11 -1.10 5.98 -3.88
N ILE A 12 -1.05 4.77 -3.32
CA ILE A 12 -0.61 3.55 -4.04
C ILE A 12 -1.55 3.26 -5.22
N LYS A 13 -2.87 3.46 -5.05
CA LYS A 13 -3.86 3.30 -6.13
C LYS A 13 -3.66 4.35 -7.24
N GLN A 14 -3.21 5.55 -6.88
CA GLN A 14 -2.93 6.63 -7.83
C GLN A 14 -1.61 6.45 -8.57
N SER A 15 -0.78 5.49 -8.16
CA SER A 15 0.54 5.24 -8.78
C SER A 15 0.38 4.72 -10.20
N ARG A 16 0.92 5.48 -11.15
CA ARG A 16 0.98 5.20 -12.60
C ARG A 16 2.44 5.30 -13.06
N PRO A 17 2.80 4.74 -14.23
CA PRO A 17 4.17 4.82 -14.75
C PRO A 17 4.72 6.26 -14.83
N ASP A 18 3.84 7.22 -15.12
CA ASP A 18 4.11 8.65 -15.25
C ASP A 18 3.86 9.45 -13.95
N PHE A 19 3.21 8.85 -12.94
CA PHE A 19 2.83 9.53 -11.72
C PHE A 19 3.09 8.68 -10.48
N ARG A 20 4.14 9.07 -9.73
CA ARG A 20 4.58 8.37 -8.51
C ARG A 20 4.89 6.87 -8.74
N PRO A 21 5.69 6.49 -9.75
CA PRO A 21 5.97 5.08 -10.04
C PRO A 21 6.70 4.37 -8.89
N LYS A 22 7.56 5.11 -8.17
CA LYS A 22 8.34 4.60 -7.02
C LYS A 22 7.50 4.08 -5.85
N ILE A 23 6.22 4.45 -5.74
CA ILE A 23 5.35 3.95 -4.66
C ILE A 23 5.09 2.45 -4.83
N LYS A 24 4.84 1.98 -6.06
CA LYS A 24 4.65 0.54 -6.34
C LYS A 24 5.94 -0.25 -6.16
N GLU A 25 7.07 0.29 -6.64
CA GLU A 25 8.39 -0.32 -6.44
C GLU A 25 8.72 -0.47 -4.95
N ALA A 26 8.50 0.57 -4.15
CA ALA A 26 8.70 0.52 -2.71
C ALA A 26 7.83 -0.55 -2.06
N GLY A 27 6.56 -0.68 -2.45
CA GLY A 27 5.68 -1.74 -1.96
C GLY A 27 6.24 -3.15 -2.21
N ALA A 28 6.78 -3.41 -3.40
CA ALA A 28 7.40 -4.68 -3.74
C ALA A 28 8.64 -4.96 -2.87
N VAL A 29 9.55 -3.99 -2.74
CA VAL A 29 10.76 -4.12 -1.90
C VAL A 29 10.40 -4.35 -0.43
N LEU A 30 9.39 -3.63 0.09
CA LEU A 30 8.97 -3.77 1.47
C LEU A 30 8.34 -5.13 1.75
N LYS A 31 7.62 -5.71 0.78
CA LYS A 31 7.06 -7.06 0.87
C LYS A 31 8.16 -8.12 1.00
N GLU A 32 9.24 -8.01 0.25
CA GLU A 32 10.37 -8.96 0.28
C GLU A 32 11.12 -8.94 1.62
N ARG A 33 11.09 -7.83 2.36
CA ARG A 33 11.80 -7.72 3.65
C ARG A 33 11.15 -8.51 4.79
N GLY A 34 9.94 -9.04 4.61
CA GLY A 34 9.25 -9.87 5.60
C GLY A 34 9.02 -9.18 6.96
N LYS A 35 8.98 -7.84 6.99
CA LYS A 35 8.72 -7.05 8.21
C LYS A 35 7.25 -6.64 8.27
N GLN A 36 6.77 -6.31 9.47
CA GLN A 36 5.41 -5.81 9.66
C GLN A 36 5.24 -4.47 8.92
N ILE A 37 4.18 -4.35 8.13
CA ILE A 37 3.81 -3.12 7.44
C ILE A 37 2.48 -2.62 8.00
N ILE A 38 2.45 -1.33 8.37
CA ILE A 38 1.27 -0.64 8.88
C ILE A 38 0.85 0.41 7.85
N TYR A 39 -0.37 0.30 7.35
CA TYR A 39 -0.94 1.24 6.38
C TYR A 39 -1.90 2.21 7.09
N LEU A 40 -1.66 3.51 6.94
CA LEU A 40 -2.53 4.56 7.49
C LEU A 40 -3.27 5.25 6.35
N ILE A 41 -4.60 5.25 6.45
CA ILE A 41 -5.49 5.91 5.51
C ILE A 41 -6.46 6.81 6.27
N ALA A 42 -6.63 8.05 5.82
CA ALA A 42 -7.58 8.98 6.41
C ALA A 42 -9.03 8.64 6.01
N ILE A 43 -9.25 8.34 4.73
CA ILE A 43 -10.57 8.02 4.17
C ILE A 43 -10.40 6.89 3.16
N LEU A 44 -11.14 5.81 3.36
CA LEU A 44 -11.27 4.71 2.40
C LEU A 44 -12.75 4.54 2.08
N SER A 45 -13.14 4.82 0.83
CA SER A 45 -14.52 4.64 0.41
C SER A 45 -14.95 3.17 0.57
N PRO A 46 -16.21 2.88 0.97
CA PRO A 46 -16.67 1.51 1.26
C PRO A 46 -16.41 0.53 0.10
N GLY A 47 -16.59 0.95 -1.15
CA GLY A 47 -16.32 0.13 -2.34
C GLY A 47 -14.83 -0.04 -2.69
N SER A 48 -13.93 0.70 -2.05
CA SER A 48 -12.49 0.68 -2.35
C SER A 48 -11.68 -0.26 -1.45
N LYS A 49 -12.28 -0.85 -0.40
CA LYS A 49 -11.56 -1.72 0.55
C LYS A 49 -10.97 -2.95 -0.15
N ALA A 50 -11.79 -3.69 -0.90
CA ALA A 50 -11.34 -4.91 -1.58
C ALA A 50 -10.22 -4.64 -2.59
N GLU A 51 -10.37 -3.59 -3.38
CA GLU A 51 -9.35 -3.18 -4.36
C GLU A 51 -8.05 -2.76 -3.67
N PHE A 52 -8.13 -1.99 -2.59
CA PHE A 52 -6.96 -1.56 -1.84
C PHE A 52 -6.16 -2.75 -1.29
N PHE A 53 -6.84 -3.73 -0.66
CA PHE A 53 -6.20 -4.94 -0.14
C PHE A 53 -5.56 -5.78 -1.24
N LYS A 54 -6.20 -5.87 -2.42
CA LYS A 54 -5.60 -6.51 -3.60
C LYS A 54 -4.32 -5.82 -4.04
N ILE A 55 -4.29 -4.48 -4.07
CA ILE A 55 -3.12 -3.69 -4.47
C ILE A 55 -1.94 -3.90 -3.51
N ILE A 56 -2.18 -3.88 -2.20
CA ILE A 56 -1.13 -4.11 -1.18
C ILE A 56 -0.82 -5.59 -0.97
N GLN A 57 -1.51 -6.48 -1.69
CA GLN A 57 -1.33 -7.93 -1.67
C GLN A 57 -1.50 -8.53 -0.26
N MET A 58 -2.51 -8.05 0.47
CA MET A 58 -2.89 -8.58 1.78
C MET A 58 -4.27 -9.25 1.72
N PRO A 59 -4.48 -10.33 2.48
CA PRO A 59 -5.80 -10.95 2.59
C PRO A 59 -6.80 -9.98 3.22
N LEU A 60 -8.03 -9.96 2.68
CA LEU A 60 -9.13 -9.22 3.28
C LEU A 60 -9.49 -9.93 4.60
N VAL A 61 -9.35 -9.21 5.72
CA VAL A 61 -9.83 -9.64 7.04
C VAL A 61 -11.17 -8.96 7.34
#